data_AF-A0AAU4AEJ8-F1
#
_entry.id   AF-A0AAU4AEJ8-F1
#
_cell.length_a   1.000
_cell.length_b   1.000
_cell.length_c   1.000
_cell.angle_alpha   90.00
_cell.angle_beta   90.00
_cell.angle_gamma   90.00
#
_symmetry.space_group_name_H-M   'P 1'
#
loop_
_entity.id
_entity.type
_entity.pdbx_description
1 polymer ?
#
loop_
_entity_poly.entity_id
_entity_poly.type
_entity_poly.pdbx_seq_one_letter_code
_entity_poly.pdbx_strand_id
1 'polypeptide(L)'
;MGASLRAYFERENREADLEPEVYYKQPEIVAAATAALADVAAAADPADRRAVRLRHMLAWVLYWQDRYEETVEQFRHIDGYCGIEPWLYHRRPKAVFLKTRDYSVRQVTRKP
;
A
#
# COMPACT_ATOMS: atom_id res chain seq x y z
N MET A 1 10.86 14.87 9.75
CA MET A 1 10.77 13.49 9.22
C MET A 1 9.47 12.90 9.76
N GLY A 2 8.49 12.66 8.89
CA GLY A 2 7.23 12.02 9.26
C GLY A 2 7.42 10.53 9.58
N ALA A 3 6.42 9.89 10.17
CA ALA A 3 6.46 8.45 10.43
C ALA A 3 6.49 7.66 9.11
N SER A 4 7.18 6.52 9.09
CA SER A 4 7.20 5.63 7.92
C SER A 4 5.82 5.01 7.66
N LEU A 5 5.52 4.60 6.42
CA LEU A 5 4.26 3.90 6.11
C LEU A 5 4.03 2.66 6.99
N ARG A 6 5.10 1.93 7.33
CA ARG A 6 5.01 0.80 8.24
C ARG A 6 4.56 1.21 9.64
N ALA A 7 4.98 2.36 10.15
CA ALA A 7 4.57 2.84 11.46
C ALA A 7 3.07 3.18 11.51
N TYR A 8 2.51 3.73 10.43
CA TYR A 8 1.06 3.94 10.32
C TYR A 8 0.31 2.60 10.28
N PHE A 9 0.82 1.62 9.52
CA PHE A 9 0.26 0.27 9.50
C PHE A 9 0.33 -0.45 10.87
N GLU A 10 1.47 -0.35 11.55
CA GLU A 10 1.63 -0.91 12.90
C GLU A 10 0.65 -0.29 13.90
N ARG A 11 0.34 1.00 13.73
CA ARG A 11 -0.64 1.72 14.55
C ARG A 11 -2.06 1.26 14.26
N GLU A 12 -2.46 1.15 12.99
CA GLU A 12 -3.74 0.53 12.56
C GLU A 12 -3.94 -0.84 13.22
N ASN A 13 -2.90 -1.69 13.28
CA ASN A 13 -3.03 -3.03 13.85
C ASN A 13 -3.02 -3.08 15.38
N ARG A 14 -2.59 -2.00 16.05
CA ARG A 14 -2.55 -1.91 17.53
C ARG A 14 -3.80 -1.25 18.09
N GLU A 15 -4.33 -0.24 17.41
CA GLU A 15 -5.48 0.55 17.86
C GLU A 15 -6.76 -0.04 17.24
N ALA A 16 -7.63 -0.60 18.10
CA ALA A 16 -8.81 -1.35 17.66
C ALA A 16 -9.92 -0.46 17.06
N ASP A 17 -9.84 0.85 17.26
CA ASP A 17 -10.83 1.87 16.90
C ASP A 17 -10.47 2.68 15.65
N LEU A 18 -9.33 2.38 15.00
CA LEU A 18 -8.98 3.03 13.74
C LEU A 18 -9.76 2.43 12.57
N GLU A 19 -10.58 3.26 11.92
CA GLU A 19 -11.22 2.94 10.65
C GLU A 19 -10.25 3.22 9.49
N PRO A 20 -9.76 2.21 8.75
CA PRO A 20 -8.72 2.43 7.72
C PRO A 20 -9.10 3.45 6.65
N GLU A 21 -10.38 3.46 6.25
CA GLU A 21 -10.98 4.38 5.28
C GLU A 21 -10.83 5.85 5.66
N VAL A 22 -10.88 6.16 6.96
CA VAL A 22 -10.71 7.53 7.49
C VAL A 22 -9.26 7.76 7.86
N TYR A 23 -8.64 6.79 8.53
CA TYR A 23 -7.29 6.86 9.06
C TYR A 23 -6.25 7.14 7.97
N TYR A 24 -6.21 6.35 6.91
CA TYR A 24 -5.19 6.48 5.86
C TYR A 24 -5.34 7.74 5.00
N LYS A 25 -6.49 8.43 5.08
CA LYS A 25 -6.75 9.70 4.36
C LYS A 25 -6.32 10.94 5.15
N GLN A 26 -5.77 10.79 6.36
CA GLN A 26 -5.21 11.91 7.10
C GLN A 26 -4.08 12.59 6.31
N PRO A 27 -4.00 13.94 6.27
CA PRO A 27 -3.09 14.68 5.39
C PRO A 27 -1.62 14.26 5.52
N GLU A 28 -1.16 13.95 6.72
CA GLU A 28 0.19 13.50 6.99
C GLU A 28 0.51 12.12 6.37
N ILE A 29 -0.47 11.22 6.33
CA ILE A 29 -0.31 9.88 5.74
C ILE A 29 -0.38 9.96 4.21
N VAL A 30 -1.21 10.85 3.68
CA VAL A 30 -1.23 11.18 2.25
C VAL A 30 0.11 11.75 1.81
N ALA A 31 0.67 12.70 2.58
CA ALA A 31 1.99 13.24 2.31
C ALA A 31 3.10 12.18 2.40
N ALA A 32 3.03 11.29 3.40
CA ALA A 32 3.97 10.18 3.54
C ALA A 32 3.90 9.19 2.37
N ALA A 33 2.69 8.87 1.87
CA ALA A 33 2.49 8.01 0.71
C ALA A 33 3.07 8.64 -0.56
N THR A 34 2.87 9.95 -0.76
CA THR A 34 3.46 10.69 -1.89
C THR A 34 4.98 10.73 -1.81
N ALA A 35 5.57 10.94 -0.64
CA ALA A 35 7.02 10.88 -0.47
C ALA A 35 7.57 9.46 -0.76
N ALA A 36 6.90 8.42 -0.25
CA ALA A 36 7.29 7.03 -0.50
C ALA A 36 7.19 6.63 -1.98
N LEU A 37 6.23 7.19 -2.73
CA LEU A 37 6.14 7.01 -4.19
C LEU A 37 7.37 7.62 -4.90
N ALA A 38 7.81 8.81 -4.48
CA ALA A 38 9.02 9.42 -5.02
C ALA A 38 10.27 8.57 -4.71
N ASP A 39 10.36 8.02 -3.49
CA ASP A 39 11.48 7.16 -3.09
C ASP A 39 11.57 5.87 -3.93
N VAL A 40 10.44 5.17 -4.16
CA VAL A 40 10.45 3.96 -5.00
C VAL A 40 10.65 4.25 -6.50
N ALA A 41 10.35 5.47 -6.95
CA ALA A 41 10.62 5.92 -8.32
C ALA A 41 12.10 6.28 -8.51
N ALA A 42 12.76 6.81 -7.47
CA ALA A 42 14.19 7.16 -7.50
C ALA A 42 15.12 5.95 -7.23
N ALA A 43 14.58 4.80 -6.83
CA ALA A 43 15.35 3.59 -6.54
C ALA A 43 16.10 3.10 -7.80
N ALA A 44 17.43 3.03 -7.72
CA ALA A 44 18.28 2.64 -8.84
C ALA A 44 18.09 1.17 -9.27
N ASP A 45 17.79 0.29 -8.31
CA ASP A 45 17.45 -1.11 -8.55
C ASP A 45 16.02 -1.39 -8.10
N PRO A 46 15.09 -1.69 -9.03
CA PRO A 46 13.73 -2.08 -8.70
C PRO A 46 13.63 -3.34 -7.83
N ALA A 47 14.65 -4.21 -7.85
CA ALA A 47 14.74 -5.42 -7.04
C ALA A 47 15.35 -5.19 -5.65
N ASP A 48 15.73 -3.96 -5.29
CA ASP A 48 16.20 -3.64 -3.94
C ASP A 48 15.13 -4.06 -2.91
N ARG A 49 15.55 -4.86 -1.92
CA ARG A 49 14.64 -5.41 -0.90
C ARG A 49 13.88 -4.33 -0.12
N ARG A 50 14.44 -3.13 0.06
CA ARG A 50 13.76 -1.99 0.68
C ARG A 50 12.68 -1.43 -0.23
N ALA A 51 12.97 -1.28 -1.52
CA ALA A 51 11.99 -0.84 -2.51
C ALA A 51 10.83 -1.83 -2.61
N VAL A 52 11.13 -3.14 -2.70
CA VAL A 52 10.10 -4.20 -2.71
C VAL A 52 9.19 -4.11 -1.48
N ARG A 53 9.76 -4.01 -0.27
CA ARG A 53 8.95 -3.85 0.96
C ARG A 53 8.09 -2.59 0.94
N LEU A 54 8.65 -1.47 0.47
CA LEU A 54 7.92 -0.20 0.42
C LEU A 54 6.76 -0.24 -0.57
N ARG A 55 6.91 -0.95 -1.71
CA ARG A 55 5.83 -1.14 -2.69
C ARG A 55 4.64 -1.90 -2.10
N HIS A 56 4.87 -2.90 -1.25
CA HIS A 56 3.78 -3.60 -0.55
C HIS A 56 3.02 -2.67 0.41
N MET A 57 3.75 -1.83 1.16
CA MET A 57 3.13 -0.84 2.05
C MET A 57 2.35 0.21 1.25
N LEU A 58 2.93 0.72 0.16
CA LEU A 58 2.27 1.65 -0.74
C LEU A 58 0.97 1.06 -1.30
N ALA A 59 0.97 -0.20 -1.75
CA ALA A 59 -0.24 -0.84 -2.27
C ALA A 59 -1.40 -0.82 -1.26
N TRP A 60 -1.12 -1.04 0.03
CA TRP A 60 -2.12 -1.00 1.10
C TRP A 60 -2.61 0.41 1.42
N VAL A 61 -1.67 1.34 1.62
CA VAL A 61 -2.00 2.73 1.99
C VAL A 61 -2.75 3.42 0.85
N LEU A 62 -2.28 3.27 -0.38
CA LEU A 62 -2.91 3.88 -1.56
C LEU A 62 -4.31 3.32 -1.83
N TYR A 63 -4.53 2.03 -1.56
CA TYR A 63 -5.85 1.41 -1.69
C TYR A 63 -6.89 2.10 -0.78
N TRP A 64 -6.53 2.36 0.48
CA TRP A 64 -7.41 3.07 1.42
C TRP A 64 -7.52 4.58 1.15
N GLN A 65 -6.61 5.14 0.35
CA GLN A 65 -6.67 6.53 -0.11
C GLN A 65 -7.45 6.71 -1.43
N ASP A 66 -8.07 5.66 -1.96
CA ASP A 66 -8.71 5.63 -3.29
C ASP A 66 -7.77 5.96 -4.47
N ARG A 67 -6.46 5.84 -4.26
CA ARG A 67 -5.42 6.12 -5.26
C ARG A 67 -5.16 4.90 -6.13
N TYR A 68 -6.23 4.39 -6.75
CA TYR A 68 -6.26 3.07 -7.35
C TYR A 68 -5.31 2.89 -8.54
N GLU A 69 -5.09 3.93 -9.35
CA GLU A 69 -4.11 3.90 -10.46
C GLU A 69 -2.71 3.61 -9.91
N GLU A 70 -2.30 4.31 -8.87
CA GLU A 70 -0.99 4.15 -8.22
C GLU A 70 -0.89 2.84 -7.45
N THR A 71 -1.98 2.36 -6.84
CA THR A 71 -2.06 1.02 -6.26
C THR A 71 -1.80 -0.06 -7.32
N VAL A 72 -2.41 0.05 -8.50
CA VAL A 72 -2.21 -0.91 -9.59
C VAL A 72 -0.76 -0.92 -10.06
N GLU A 73 -0.12 0.26 -10.19
CA GLU A 73 1.31 0.32 -10.51
C GLU A 73 2.17 -0.45 -9.50
N GLN A 74 1.87 -0.32 -8.20
CA GLN A 74 2.62 -1.09 -7.19
C GLN A 74 2.44 -2.60 -7.38
N PHE A 75 1.23 -3.07 -7.67
CA PHE A 75 0.99 -4.48 -7.93
C PHE A 75 1.69 -4.99 -9.19
N ARG A 76 1.89 -4.15 -10.23
CA ARG A 76 2.70 -4.53 -11.40
C ARG A 76 4.16 -4.77 -11.03
N HIS A 77 4.72 -3.94 -10.16
CA HIS A 77 6.11 -4.11 -9.70
C HIS A 77 6.30 -5.25 -8.69
N ILE A 78 5.27 -5.58 -7.91
CA ILE A 78 5.32 -6.68 -6.92
C ILE A 78 5.31 -8.06 -7.60
N ASP A 79 4.78 -8.16 -8.82
CA ASP A 79 4.72 -9.37 -9.64
C ASP A 79 4.18 -10.61 -8.88
N GLY A 80 3.10 -10.40 -8.12
CA GLY A 80 2.37 -11.47 -7.44
C GLY A 80 3.01 -12.02 -6.16
N TYR A 81 4.16 -11.48 -5.72
CA TYR A 81 4.75 -11.87 -4.44
C TYR A 81 3.90 -11.36 -3.25
N CYS A 82 3.45 -12.27 -2.37
CA CYS A 82 2.57 -11.97 -1.23
C CYS A 82 3.23 -12.26 0.13
N GLY A 83 4.51 -12.67 0.14
CA GLY A 83 5.21 -13.17 1.34
C GLY A 83 5.71 -12.11 2.33
N ILE A 84 5.14 -10.90 2.32
CA ILE A 84 5.55 -9.79 3.18
C ILE A 84 4.30 -9.10 3.77
N GLU A 85 4.48 -8.38 4.87
CA GLU A 85 3.55 -7.33 5.32
C GLU A 85 3.13 -6.40 4.16
N PRO A 86 1.90 -5.85 4.18
CA PRO A 86 0.91 -5.98 5.27
C PRO A 86 0.13 -7.29 5.22
N TRP A 87 0.22 -8.02 4.11
CA TRP A 87 -0.61 -9.20 3.82
C TRP A 87 -0.52 -10.28 4.90
N LEU A 88 0.69 -10.52 5.44
CA LEU A 88 0.94 -11.54 6.46
C LEU A 88 0.24 -11.29 7.80
N TYR A 89 -0.25 -10.08 8.06
CA TYR A 89 -1.02 -9.78 9.28
C TYR A 89 -2.47 -10.30 9.20
N HIS A 90 -2.93 -10.69 8.01
CA HIS A 90 -4.27 -11.21 7.84
C HIS A 90 -4.29 -12.74 7.91
N ARG A 91 -5.38 -13.30 8.44
CA ARG A 91 -5.62 -14.77 8.48
C ARG A 91 -5.53 -15.44 7.10
N ARG A 92 -5.84 -14.71 6.03
CA ARG A 92 -5.79 -15.20 4.64
C ARG A 92 -5.00 -14.21 3.76
N PRO A 93 -3.65 -14.20 3.83
CA PRO A 93 -2.82 -13.17 3.17
C PRO A 93 -3.09 -13.05 1.67
N LYS A 94 -3.07 -14.19 0.96
CA LYS A 94 -3.33 -14.24 -0.49
C LYS A 94 -4.72 -13.71 -0.86
N ALA A 95 -5.73 -13.99 -0.03
CA ALA A 95 -7.09 -13.53 -0.32
C ALA A 95 -7.21 -12.01 -0.21
N VAL A 96 -6.58 -11.40 0.81
CA VAL A 96 -6.56 -9.94 0.98
C VAL A 96 -5.74 -9.28 -0.13
N PHE A 97 -4.55 -9.80 -0.43
CA PHE A 97 -3.71 -9.34 -1.55
C PHE A 97 -4.48 -9.30 -2.87
N LEU A 98 -5.12 -10.41 -3.26
CA LEU A 98 -5.87 -10.50 -4.50
C LEU A 98 -7.12 -9.61 -4.48
N LYS A 99 -7.84 -9.55 -3.36
CA LYS A 99 -9.00 -8.66 -3.21
C LYS A 99 -8.60 -7.20 -3.45
N THR A 100 -7.55 -6.73 -2.80
CA THR A 100 -7.04 -5.36 -2.94
C THR A 100 -6.64 -5.08 -4.38
N ARG A 101 -5.81 -5.94 -4.99
CA ARG A 101 -5.39 -5.81 -6.40
C ARG A 101 -6.59 -5.76 -7.35
N ASP A 102 -7.46 -6.76 -7.28
CA ASP A 102 -8.56 -6.93 -8.23
C ASP A 102 -9.61 -5.82 -8.07
N TYR A 103 -9.80 -5.32 -6.84
CA TYR A 103 -10.65 -4.16 -6.60
C TYR A 103 -10.07 -2.92 -7.26
N SER A 104 -8.79 -2.59 -7.02
CA SER A 104 -8.14 -1.42 -7.64
C SER A 104 -8.16 -1.49 -9.16
N VAL A 105 -7.90 -2.66 -9.76
CA VAL A 105 -8.02 -2.86 -11.22
C VAL A 105 -9.44 -2.56 -11.69
N ARG A 106 -10.47 -3.09 -11.01
CA ARG A 106 -11.87 -2.79 -11.36
C ARG A 106 -12.20 -1.30 -11.30
N GLN A 107 -11.70 -0.59 -10.29
CA GLN A 107 -11.92 0.86 -10.16
C GLN A 107 -11.31 1.63 -11.33
N VAL A 108 -10.07 1.30 -11.72
CA VAL A 108 -9.39 1.93 -12.86
C VAL A 108 -10.13 1.66 -14.18
N THR A 109 -10.62 0.42 -14.39
CA THR A 109 -11.32 0.04 -15.63
C THR A 109 -12.78 0.52 -15.72
N ARG A 110 -13.40 0.92 -14.60
CA ARG A 110 -14.79 1.39 -14.55
C ARG A 110 -14.94 2.90 -14.79
N LYS A 111 -13.83 3.63 -14.85
CA LYS A 111 -13.82 5.07 -15.12
C LYS A 111 -14.44 5.30 -16.51
N PRO A 112 -15.46 6.17 -16.65
CA PRO A 112 -16.16 6.41 -17.91
C PRO A 112 -15.25 7.02 -18.98
#